data_AF-A0A820EL62-F1
#
_entry.id   AF-A0A820EL62-F1
#
_cell.length_a   1.000
_cell.length_b   1.000
_cell.length_c   1.000
_cell.angle_alpha   90.00
_cell.angle_beta   90.00
_cell.angle_gamma   90.00
#
_symmetry.space_group_name_H-M   'P 1'
#
loop_
_entity.id
_entity.type
_entity.pdbx_description
1 polymer ?
#
loop_
_entity_poly.entity_id
_entity_poly.type
_entity_poly.pdbx_seq_one_letter_code
_entity_poly.pdbx_strand_id
1 'polypeptide(L)'
;MNKLTKDLRKLVERRAGEQNSFLVAQQLIDAGADITVQTKDGPMIHAVINEERRLRPVLLWKADNCVRLIEVLQRQASRLLVARVLSSDSNNINEIRRFIELQANTYQSDTFGALGLLGDLLKEERISIKLDVIQILIASDPHTYAGLTAENDAKETCLTIARSNRKCSKEVIDYLQLEFDKIL
;
A
#
# COMPACT_ATOMS: atom_id res chain seq x y z
N MET A 1 5.39 -6.47 -21.86
CA MET A 1 5.07 -7.32 -20.70
C MET A 1 5.96 -8.56 -20.74
N ASN A 2 6.73 -8.83 -19.68
CA ASN A 2 7.64 -9.99 -19.62
C ASN A 2 6.87 -11.31 -19.42
N LYS A 3 7.56 -12.45 -19.59
CA LYS A 3 6.95 -13.79 -19.46
C LYS A 3 6.34 -14.03 -18.07
N LEU A 4 7.07 -13.69 -17.01
CA LEU A 4 6.64 -13.87 -15.62
C LEU A 4 5.33 -13.12 -15.32
N THR A 5 5.23 -11.89 -15.79
CA THR A 5 4.04 -11.04 -15.66
C THR A 5 2.85 -11.62 -16.43
N LYS A 6 3.10 -12.14 -17.65
CA LYS A 6 2.06 -12.82 -18.44
C LYS A 6 1.56 -14.08 -17.73
N ASP A 7 2.45 -14.83 -17.11
CA ASP A 7 2.12 -16.06 -16.39
C ASP A 7 1.37 -15.77 -15.09
N LEU A 8 1.77 -14.73 -14.34
CA LEU A 8 1.04 -14.24 -13.17
C LEU A 8 -0.38 -13.80 -13.56
N ARG A 9 -0.52 -13.05 -14.66
CA ARG A 9 -1.84 -12.62 -15.16
C ARG A 9 -2.74 -13.79 -15.49
N LYS A 10 -2.22 -14.79 -16.20
CA LYS A 10 -2.99 -16.00 -16.52
C LYS A 10 -3.40 -16.78 -15.28
N LEU A 11 -2.52 -16.86 -14.28
CA LEU A 11 -2.83 -17.49 -13.00
C LEU A 11 -4.00 -16.79 -12.33
N VAL A 12 -3.95 -15.46 -12.22
CA VAL A 12 -5.03 -14.65 -11.64
C VAL A 12 -6.34 -14.83 -12.42
N GLU A 13 -6.32 -14.70 -13.74
CA GLU A 13 -7.53 -14.72 -14.56
C GLU A 13 -8.22 -16.09 -14.65
N ARG A 14 -7.48 -17.18 -14.44
CA ARG A 14 -7.99 -18.54 -14.74
C ARG A 14 -7.90 -19.51 -13.58
N ARG A 15 -7.09 -19.21 -12.56
CA ARG A 15 -6.68 -20.18 -11.53
C ARG A 15 -6.56 -19.56 -10.13
N ALA A 16 -7.16 -18.40 -9.87
CA ALA A 16 -7.04 -17.70 -8.59
C ALA A 16 -7.44 -18.57 -7.38
N GLY A 17 -8.53 -19.34 -7.47
CA GLY A 17 -9.00 -20.21 -6.39
C GLY A 17 -8.42 -21.62 -6.38
N GLU A 18 -7.54 -21.95 -7.34
CA GLU A 18 -6.94 -23.28 -7.41
C GLU A 18 -5.92 -23.51 -6.29
N GLN A 19 -5.71 -24.77 -5.94
CA GLN A 19 -4.72 -25.13 -4.94
C GLN A 19 -3.33 -24.60 -5.35
N ASN A 20 -2.61 -24.03 -4.37
CA ASN A 20 -1.27 -23.45 -4.54
C ASN A 20 -1.18 -22.24 -5.48
N SER A 21 -2.31 -21.63 -5.89
CA SER A 21 -2.30 -20.42 -6.74
C SER A 21 -1.48 -19.30 -6.10
N PHE A 22 -1.64 -19.07 -4.79
CA PHE A 22 -0.89 -18.07 -4.03
C PHE A 22 0.62 -18.39 -3.92
N LEU A 23 1.02 -19.67 -3.83
CA LEU A 23 2.46 -20.04 -3.83
C LEU A 23 3.11 -19.78 -5.18
N VAL A 24 2.43 -20.15 -6.27
CA VAL A 24 2.93 -19.91 -7.62
C VAL A 24 2.97 -18.41 -7.91
N ALA A 25 1.97 -17.66 -7.47
CA ALA A 25 1.97 -16.20 -7.57
C ALA A 25 3.15 -15.59 -6.80
N GLN A 26 3.41 -16.03 -5.56
CA GLN A 26 4.54 -15.59 -4.76
C GLN A 26 5.86 -15.85 -5.50
N GLN A 27 6.07 -17.06 -6.03
CA GLN A 27 7.29 -17.39 -6.80
C GLN A 27 7.48 -16.50 -8.03
N LEU A 28 6.39 -16.22 -8.76
CA LEU A 28 6.44 -15.33 -9.93
C LEU A 28 6.77 -13.90 -9.53
N ILE A 29 6.19 -13.40 -8.45
CA ILE A 29 6.45 -12.07 -7.89
C ILE A 29 7.90 -11.96 -7.42
N ASP A 30 8.40 -12.95 -6.69
CA ASP A 30 9.78 -13.01 -6.21
C ASP A 30 10.78 -13.03 -7.38
N ALA A 31 10.40 -13.61 -8.52
CA ALA A 31 11.18 -13.59 -9.76
C ALA A 31 11.06 -12.27 -10.56
N GLY A 32 10.25 -11.31 -10.11
CA GLY A 32 10.08 -9.99 -10.76
C GLY A 32 8.88 -9.89 -11.70
N ALA A 33 7.81 -10.67 -11.48
CA ALA A 33 6.53 -10.42 -12.13
C ALA A 33 5.93 -9.08 -11.67
N ASP A 34 5.45 -8.30 -12.63
CA ASP A 34 4.79 -7.01 -12.37
C ASP A 34 3.33 -7.23 -11.94
N ILE A 35 3.00 -6.90 -10.69
CA ILE A 35 1.64 -7.03 -10.14
C ILE A 35 0.70 -5.92 -10.61
N THR A 36 1.24 -4.86 -11.23
CA THR A 36 0.47 -3.67 -11.55
C THR A 36 -0.34 -3.82 -12.83
N VAL A 37 -0.12 -4.89 -13.60
CA VAL A 37 -0.81 -5.11 -14.86
C VAL A 37 -2.32 -5.29 -14.68
N GLN A 38 -3.05 -4.85 -15.71
CA GLN A 38 -4.50 -4.90 -15.74
C GLN A 38 -4.97 -6.26 -16.27
N THR A 39 -6.07 -6.73 -15.69
CA THR A 39 -6.90 -7.81 -16.21
C THR A 39 -8.12 -7.20 -16.91
N LYS A 40 -9.01 -8.04 -17.47
CA LYS A 40 -10.30 -7.57 -17.98
C LYS A 40 -11.20 -6.95 -16.89
N ASP A 41 -10.96 -7.29 -15.62
CA ASP A 41 -11.75 -6.90 -14.46
C ASP A 41 -11.09 -5.72 -13.68
N GLY A 42 -10.09 -5.06 -14.30
CA GLY A 42 -9.30 -4.01 -13.68
C GLY A 42 -7.97 -4.54 -13.09
N PRO A 43 -7.40 -3.87 -12.07
CA PRO A 43 -6.18 -4.32 -11.39
C PRO A 43 -6.26 -5.82 -11.01
N MET A 44 -5.14 -6.54 -11.10
CA MET A 44 -5.09 -7.99 -10.83
C MET A 44 -5.83 -8.40 -9.55
N ILE A 45 -5.69 -7.62 -8.49
CA ILE A 45 -6.32 -7.93 -7.21
C ILE A 45 -7.86 -7.90 -7.27
N HIS A 46 -8.46 -7.05 -8.11
CA HIS A 46 -9.91 -7.00 -8.29
C HIS A 46 -10.44 -8.28 -8.93
N ALA A 47 -9.72 -8.86 -9.89
CA ALA A 47 -10.09 -10.14 -10.48
C ALA A 47 -10.12 -11.25 -9.42
N VAL A 48 -9.13 -11.28 -8.52
CA VAL A 48 -9.09 -12.26 -7.42
C VAL A 48 -10.22 -12.03 -6.42
N ILE A 49 -10.51 -10.78 -6.05
CA ILE A 49 -11.62 -10.43 -5.15
C ILE A 49 -12.98 -10.81 -5.74
N ASN A 50 -13.19 -10.58 -7.05
CA ASN A 50 -14.43 -10.94 -7.71
C ASN A 50 -14.61 -12.47 -7.75
N GLU A 51 -13.55 -13.21 -8.02
CA GLU A 51 -13.56 -14.67 -7.99
C GLU A 51 -13.80 -15.21 -6.56
N GLU A 52 -13.14 -14.63 -5.56
CA GLU A 52 -13.34 -14.91 -4.15
C GLU A 52 -14.83 -14.78 -3.77
N ARG A 53 -15.45 -13.63 -4.07
CA ARG A 53 -16.87 -13.37 -3.80
C ARG A 53 -17.79 -14.37 -4.49
N ARG A 54 -17.47 -14.76 -5.72
CA ARG A 54 -18.23 -15.74 -6.50
C ARG A 54 -18.16 -17.13 -5.87
N LEU A 55 -16.99 -17.50 -5.33
CA LEU A 55 -16.73 -18.83 -4.79
C LEU A 55 -17.13 -18.98 -3.33
N ARG A 56 -17.06 -17.93 -2.50
CA ARG A 56 -17.36 -17.98 -1.07
C ARG A 56 -18.66 -18.70 -0.69
N PRO A 57 -19.81 -18.49 -1.37
CA PRO A 57 -21.05 -19.18 -1.00
C PRO A 57 -21.11 -20.66 -1.41
N VAL A 58 -20.20 -21.13 -2.28
CA VAL A 58 -20.32 -22.47 -2.90
C VAL A 58 -19.10 -23.37 -2.70
N LEU A 59 -17.89 -22.80 -2.56
CA LEU A 59 -16.61 -23.52 -2.50
C LEU A 59 -15.63 -22.78 -1.58
N LEU A 60 -15.85 -22.89 -0.27
CA LEU A 60 -15.09 -22.17 0.76
C LEU A 60 -13.58 -22.33 0.61
N TRP A 61 -13.08 -23.55 0.41
CA TRP A 61 -11.63 -23.78 0.26
C TRP A 61 -11.01 -23.08 -0.96
N LYS A 62 -11.76 -22.88 -2.06
CA LYS A 62 -11.26 -22.09 -3.20
C LYS A 62 -11.31 -20.60 -2.91
N ALA A 63 -12.33 -20.14 -2.18
CA ALA A 63 -12.39 -18.76 -1.71
C ALA A 63 -11.21 -18.46 -0.76
N ASP A 64 -10.88 -19.38 0.15
CA ASP A 64 -9.73 -19.26 1.04
C ASP A 64 -8.40 -19.16 0.26
N ASN A 65 -8.25 -19.93 -0.83
CA ASN A 65 -7.10 -19.79 -1.72
C ASN A 65 -7.05 -18.41 -2.38
N CYS A 66 -8.19 -17.84 -2.76
CA CYS A 66 -8.26 -16.48 -3.29
C CYS A 66 -7.86 -15.45 -2.22
N VAL A 67 -8.33 -15.60 -0.97
CA VAL A 67 -7.93 -14.74 0.16
C VAL A 67 -6.41 -14.74 0.33
N ARG A 68 -5.78 -15.91 0.34
CA ARG A 68 -4.32 -16.02 0.44
C ARG A 68 -3.60 -15.40 -0.75
N LEU A 69 -4.16 -15.49 -1.96
CA LEU A 69 -3.62 -14.83 -3.15
C LEU A 69 -3.76 -13.30 -3.06
N ILE A 70 -4.88 -12.79 -2.54
CA ILE A 70 -5.08 -11.36 -2.27
C ILE A 70 -4.00 -10.86 -1.30
N GLU A 71 -3.77 -11.58 -0.20
CA GLU A 71 -2.73 -11.22 0.78
C GLU A 71 -1.32 -11.13 0.16
N VAL A 72 -0.97 -12.07 -0.73
CA VAL A 72 0.30 -12.04 -1.47
C VAL A 72 0.42 -10.78 -2.34
N LEU A 73 -0.64 -10.44 -3.08
CA LEU A 73 -0.67 -9.25 -3.94
C LEU A 73 -0.62 -7.96 -3.12
N GLN A 74 -1.41 -7.84 -2.05
CA GLN A 74 -1.42 -6.68 -1.15
C GLN A 74 -0.07 -6.47 -0.47
N ARG A 75 0.56 -7.55 0.00
CA ARG A 75 1.88 -7.48 0.62
C ARG A 75 2.91 -6.93 -0.36
N GLN A 76 2.90 -7.41 -1.60
CA GLN A 76 3.82 -6.91 -2.62
C GLN A 76 3.51 -5.45 -2.99
N ALA A 77 2.23 -5.08 -3.13
CA ALA A 77 1.84 -3.69 -3.39
C ALA A 77 2.30 -2.76 -2.26
N SER A 78 2.19 -3.19 -1.00
CA SER A 78 2.64 -2.44 0.18
C SER A 78 4.16 -2.23 0.16
N ARG A 79 4.93 -3.27 -0.16
CA ARG A 79 6.39 -3.16 -0.31
C ARG A 79 6.79 -2.18 -1.41
N LEU A 80 6.12 -2.24 -2.57
CA LEU A 80 6.39 -1.34 -3.68
C LEU A 80 5.96 0.11 -3.37
N LEU A 81 4.87 0.29 -2.62
CA LEU A 81 4.45 1.59 -2.10
C LEU A 81 5.55 2.20 -1.22
N VAL A 82 6.07 1.46 -0.24
CA VAL A 82 7.17 1.94 0.64
C VAL A 82 8.35 2.39 -0.20
N ALA A 83 8.82 1.51 -1.10
CA ALA A 83 9.97 1.79 -1.95
C ALA A 83 9.76 3.06 -2.77
N ARG A 84 8.52 3.33 -3.21
CA ARG A 84 8.19 4.54 -3.96
C ARG A 84 8.10 5.78 -3.08
N VAL A 85 7.39 5.70 -1.96
CA VAL A 85 7.17 6.81 -1.02
C VAL A 85 8.48 7.31 -0.44
N LEU A 86 9.38 6.40 -0.07
CA LEU A 86 10.68 6.71 0.53
C LEU A 86 11.81 6.89 -0.51
N SER A 87 11.49 6.92 -1.81
CA SER A 87 12.48 7.20 -2.85
C SER A 87 12.65 8.70 -3.09
N SER A 88 13.83 9.10 -3.60
CA SER A 88 14.10 10.48 -4.04
C SER A 88 13.22 10.91 -5.22
N ASP A 89 12.67 9.94 -5.96
CA ASP A 89 11.81 10.14 -7.13
C ASP A 89 10.31 10.02 -6.77
N SER A 90 9.93 10.41 -5.55
CA SER A 90 8.55 10.42 -5.06
C SER A 90 7.57 11.28 -5.91
N ASN A 91 8.08 11.97 -6.93
CA ASN A 91 7.29 12.69 -7.95
C ASN A 91 6.32 11.80 -8.75
N ASN A 92 6.46 10.47 -8.75
CA ASN A 92 5.51 9.62 -9.45
C ASN A 92 4.28 9.28 -8.59
N ILE A 93 3.47 10.32 -8.32
CA ILE A 93 2.21 10.21 -7.57
C ILE A 93 1.25 9.18 -8.20
N ASN A 94 1.32 8.99 -9.52
CA ASN A 94 0.50 8.03 -10.24
C ASN A 94 0.87 6.59 -9.88
N GLU A 95 2.15 6.30 -9.63
CA GLU A 95 2.56 4.97 -9.16
C GLU A 95 2.10 4.72 -7.71
N ILE A 96 2.18 5.73 -6.83
CA ILE A 96 1.63 5.64 -5.47
C ILE A 96 0.14 5.32 -5.50
N ARG A 97 -0.64 6.06 -6.31
CA ARG A 97 -2.06 5.80 -6.52
C ARG A 97 -2.32 4.38 -7.01
N ARG A 98 -1.51 3.90 -7.95
CA ARG A 98 -1.64 2.54 -8.49
C ARG A 98 -1.39 1.45 -7.44
N PHE A 99 -0.45 1.66 -6.50
CA PHE A 99 -0.27 0.70 -5.40
C PHE A 99 -1.43 0.73 -4.41
N ILE A 100 -2.03 1.90 -4.16
CA ILE A 100 -3.25 2.04 -3.34
C ILE A 100 -4.44 1.37 -4.01
N GLU A 101 -4.60 1.48 -5.34
CA GLU A 101 -5.60 0.73 -6.12
C GLU A 101 -5.40 -0.80 -6.02
N LEU A 102 -4.16 -1.23 -5.79
CA LEU A 102 -3.83 -2.63 -5.49
C LEU A 102 -4.01 -2.99 -4.01
N GLN A 103 -4.67 -2.12 -3.23
CA GLN A 103 -4.93 -2.27 -1.81
C GLN A 103 -3.65 -2.42 -0.97
N ALA A 104 -2.59 -1.69 -1.35
CA ALA A 104 -1.43 -1.52 -0.48
C ALA A 104 -1.85 -0.95 0.88
N ASN A 105 -1.33 -1.53 1.96
CA ASN A 105 -1.47 -0.99 3.31
C ASN A 105 -0.62 0.29 3.38
N THR A 106 -1.24 1.45 3.60
CA THR A 106 -0.51 2.72 3.69
C THR A 106 -0.07 3.05 5.12
N TYR A 107 -0.60 2.35 6.12
CA TYR A 107 -0.20 2.52 7.52
C TYR A 107 1.03 1.68 7.88
N GLN A 108 1.01 0.36 7.66
CA GLN A 108 2.15 -0.55 7.88
C GLN A 108 2.82 -0.45 9.27
N SER A 109 2.01 -0.42 10.34
CA SER A 109 2.51 -0.33 11.73
C SER A 109 3.48 -1.43 12.13
N ASP A 110 3.34 -2.64 11.58
CA ASP A 110 4.25 -3.75 11.87
C ASP A 110 5.69 -3.47 11.39
N THR A 111 5.83 -2.57 10.40
CA THR A 111 7.14 -2.18 9.83
C THR A 111 7.63 -0.85 10.39
N PHE A 112 6.73 0.13 10.58
CA PHE A 112 7.10 1.52 10.91
C PHE A 112 6.65 1.98 12.31
N GLY A 113 6.05 1.09 13.10
CA GLY A 113 5.55 1.39 14.44
C GLY A 113 4.29 2.26 14.44
N ALA A 114 4.05 2.92 15.58
CA ALA A 114 2.78 3.60 15.88
C ALA A 114 2.42 4.79 14.97
N LEU A 115 3.37 5.32 14.19
CA LEU A 115 3.12 6.43 13.26
C LEU A 115 3.01 5.96 11.80
N GLY A 116 3.22 4.66 11.58
CA GLY A 116 3.16 4.05 10.26
C GLY A 116 4.15 4.63 9.25
N LEU A 117 3.94 4.30 7.97
CA LEU A 117 4.75 4.79 6.84
C LEU A 117 4.79 6.31 6.77
N LEU A 118 3.70 7.00 7.14
CA LEU A 118 3.66 8.45 7.17
C LEU A 118 4.68 9.03 8.15
N GLY A 119 4.76 8.48 9.36
CA GLY A 119 5.76 8.89 10.35
C GLY A 119 7.19 8.69 9.86
N ASP A 120 7.46 7.58 9.18
CA ASP A 120 8.78 7.28 8.62
C ASP A 120 9.14 8.24 7.46
N LEU A 121 8.19 8.51 6.55
CA LEU A 121 8.33 9.53 5.52
C LEU A 121 8.64 10.92 6.13
N LEU A 122 7.98 11.28 7.24
CA LEU A 122 8.20 12.57 7.89
C LEU A 122 9.54 12.68 8.61
N LYS A 123 10.22 11.55 8.88
CA LYS A 123 11.58 11.52 9.43
C LYS A 123 12.66 11.59 8.36
N GLU A 124 12.31 11.41 7.08
CA GLU A 124 13.31 11.39 6.03
C GLU A 124 14.04 12.73 5.87
N GLU A 125 15.38 12.66 5.86
CA GLU A 125 16.25 13.81 5.72
C GLU A 125 16.83 13.95 4.32
N ARG A 126 16.71 12.90 3.50
CA ARG A 126 17.35 12.83 2.17
C ARG A 126 16.44 13.32 1.06
N ILE A 127 15.13 13.26 1.26
CA ILE A 127 14.13 13.58 0.24
C ILE A 127 13.28 14.78 0.66
N SER A 128 12.78 15.53 -0.34
CA SER A 128 11.80 16.59 -0.10
C SER A 128 10.45 15.94 0.13
N ILE A 129 9.85 16.20 1.29
CA ILE A 129 8.55 15.65 1.65
C ILE A 129 7.47 16.45 0.90
N LYS A 130 6.64 15.76 0.13
CA LYS A 130 5.64 16.37 -0.75
C LYS A 130 4.25 16.30 -0.13
N LEU A 131 3.51 17.39 -0.24
CA LEU A 131 2.16 17.52 0.31
C LEU A 131 1.17 16.53 -0.33
N ASP A 132 1.24 16.33 -1.64
CA ASP A 132 0.35 15.43 -2.37
C ASP A 132 0.52 13.97 -1.94
N VAL A 133 1.75 13.52 -1.66
CA VAL A 133 2.01 12.18 -1.10
C VAL A 133 1.36 12.04 0.26
N ILE A 134 1.53 13.02 1.16
CA ILE A 134 0.93 13.00 2.49
C ILE A 134 -0.60 12.96 2.41
N GLN A 135 -1.19 13.83 1.59
CA GLN A 135 -2.63 13.89 1.38
C GLN A 135 -3.19 12.56 0.90
N ILE A 136 -2.50 11.89 -0.03
CA ILE A 136 -2.93 10.59 -0.53
C ILE A 136 -2.85 9.52 0.55
N LEU A 137 -1.74 9.42 1.28
CA LEU A 137 -1.58 8.40 2.33
C LEU A 137 -2.64 8.55 3.43
N ILE A 138 -2.93 9.78 3.83
CA ILE A 138 -3.95 10.07 4.84
C ILE A 138 -5.35 9.77 4.31
N ALA A 139 -5.67 10.18 3.08
CA ALA A 139 -6.99 9.97 2.49
C ALA A 139 -7.27 8.49 2.13
N SER A 140 -6.24 7.67 1.92
CA SER A 140 -6.39 6.29 1.46
C SER A 140 -6.68 5.28 2.56
N ASP A 141 -6.35 5.57 3.83
CA ASP A 141 -6.47 4.61 4.92
C ASP A 141 -6.86 5.28 6.24
N PRO A 142 -8.03 4.92 6.82
CA PRO A 142 -8.46 5.42 8.13
C PRO A 142 -7.44 5.21 9.25
N HIS A 143 -6.62 4.16 9.19
CA HIS A 143 -5.58 3.93 10.21
C HIS A 143 -4.43 4.92 10.07
N THR A 144 -4.09 5.34 8.84
CA THR A 144 -3.11 6.40 8.62
C THR A 144 -3.63 7.72 9.17
N TYR A 145 -4.91 8.04 8.95
CA TYR A 145 -5.55 9.23 9.53
C TYR A 145 -5.61 9.17 11.06
N ALA A 146 -6.04 8.06 11.65
CA ALA A 146 -6.06 7.88 13.11
C ALA A 146 -4.65 7.92 13.73
N GLY A 147 -3.63 7.50 12.98
CA GLY A 147 -2.22 7.57 13.38
C GLY A 147 -1.66 8.99 13.50
N LEU A 148 -2.37 10.03 13.04
CA LEU A 148 -1.91 11.42 13.17
C LEU A 148 -1.80 11.87 14.63
N THR A 149 -2.68 11.37 15.50
CA THR A 149 -2.70 11.66 16.95
C THR A 149 -1.98 10.59 17.77
N ALA A 150 -1.46 9.54 17.14
CA ALA A 150 -0.69 8.52 17.84
C ALA A 150 0.67 9.09 18.28
N GLU A 151 1.22 8.50 19.34
CA GLU A 151 2.56 8.79 19.83
C GLU A 151 3.47 7.59 19.58
N ASN A 152 4.69 7.85 19.13
CA ASN A 152 5.75 6.84 19.16
C ASN A 152 6.36 6.71 20.58
N ASP A 153 7.34 5.82 20.73
CA ASP A 153 8.03 5.59 22.02
C ASP A 153 8.74 6.84 22.57
N ALA A 154 9.12 7.78 21.69
CA ALA A 154 9.71 9.06 22.03
C ALA A 154 8.67 10.17 22.32
N LYS A 155 7.39 9.82 22.40
CA LYS A 155 6.28 10.77 22.63
C LYS A 155 6.10 11.80 21.54
N GLU A 156 6.48 11.43 20.31
CA GLU A 156 6.30 12.27 19.13
C GLU A 156 5.08 11.81 18.33
N THR A 157 4.36 12.79 17.78
CA THR A 157 3.30 12.60 16.78
C THR A 157 3.84 12.89 15.37
N CYS A 158 3.05 12.57 14.33
CA CYS A 158 3.39 12.98 12.97
C CYS A 158 3.63 14.49 12.85
N LEU A 159 2.82 15.30 13.55
CA LEU A 159 2.92 16.76 13.53
C LEU A 159 4.20 17.27 14.22
N THR A 160 4.60 16.70 15.37
CA THR A 160 5.81 17.13 16.07
C THR A 160 7.08 16.77 15.29
N ILE A 161 7.08 15.60 14.64
CA ILE A 161 8.16 15.20 13.73
C ILE A 161 8.23 16.17 12.55
N ALA A 162 7.09 16.45 11.91
CA ALA A 162 7.04 17.33 10.76
C ALA A 162 7.60 18.74 11.06
N ARG A 163 7.29 19.29 12.24
CA ARG A 163 7.82 20.58 12.71
C ARG A 163 9.33 20.59 12.95
N SER A 164 9.87 19.45 13.36
CA SER A 164 11.29 19.31 13.69
C SER A 164 12.14 19.00 12.45
N ASN A 165 11.54 18.44 11.40
CA ASN A 165 12.23 18.11 10.16
C ASN A 165 12.29 19.29 9.18
N ARG A 166 13.51 19.76 8.87
CA ARG A 166 13.76 20.86 7.93
C ARG A 166 13.39 20.54 6.47
N LYS A 167 13.12 19.28 6.13
CA LYS A 167 12.65 18.83 4.81
C LYS A 167 11.14 18.94 4.64
N CYS A 168 10.39 19.12 5.73
CA CYS A 168 8.98 19.45 5.68
C CYS A 168 8.81 20.91 5.27
N SER A 169 8.06 21.15 4.20
CA SER A 169 7.66 22.51 3.84
C SER A 169 6.64 23.04 4.85
N LYS A 170 6.50 24.37 4.89
CA LYS A 170 5.44 25.01 5.68
C LYS A 170 4.04 24.48 5.30
N GLU A 171 3.80 24.26 4.01
CA GLU A 171 2.53 23.73 3.50
C GLU A 171 2.21 22.33 4.06
N VAL A 172 3.21 21.46 4.18
CA VAL A 172 3.07 20.14 4.80
C VAL A 172 2.69 20.27 6.27
N ILE A 173 3.37 21.15 7.01
CA ILE A 173 3.11 21.37 8.43
C ILE A 173 1.72 21.96 8.65
N ASP A 174 1.34 22.97 7.87
CA ASP A 174 0.04 23.63 7.94
C ASP A 174 -1.10 22.63 7.62
N TYR A 175 -0.90 21.75 6.65
CA TYR A 175 -1.86 20.69 6.33
C TYR A 175 -2.00 19.66 7.45
N LEU A 176 -0.88 19.16 8.00
CA LEU A 176 -0.92 18.22 9.12
C LEU A 176 -1.57 18.83 10.36
N GLN A 177 -1.32 20.11 10.64
CA GLN A 177 -1.98 20.83 11.72
C GLN A 177 -3.50 20.89 11.49
N LEU A 178 -3.93 21.24 10.28
CA LEU A 178 -5.35 21.28 9.92
C LEU A 178 -6.03 19.91 10.10
N GLU A 179 -5.39 18.81 9.67
CA GLU A 179 -5.96 17.48 9.87
C GLU A 179 -5.96 17.06 11.35
N PHE A 180 -4.93 17.43 12.11
CA PHE A 180 -4.85 17.17 13.54
C PHE A 180 -5.97 17.89 14.32
N ASP A 181 -6.24 19.16 13.98
CA ASP A 181 -7.28 19.97 14.62
C ASP A 181 -8.71 19.46 14.34
N LYS A 182 -8.92 18.66 13.28
CA LYS A 182 -10.22 18.03 13.01
C LYS A 182 -10.50 16.81 13.88
N ILE A 183 -9.48 16.23 14.50
CA ILE A 183 -9.59 15.00 15.30
C ILE A 183 -9.90 15.34 16.77
N LEU A 184 -9.44 16.49 17.24
CA LEU A 184 -9.66 17.01 18.60
C LEU A 184 -11.03 17.67 18.75
#